data_AF-A0A2G1VLQ8-F1
#
_entry.id   AF-A0A2G1VLQ8-F1
#
_cell.length_a   1.000
_cell.length_b   1.000
_cell.length_c   1.000
_cell.angle_alpha   90.00
_cell.angle_beta   90.00
_cell.angle_gamma   90.00
#
_symmetry.space_group_name_H-M   'P 1'
#
loop_
_entity.id
_entity.type
_entity.pdbx_description
1 polymer ?
#
loop_
_entity_poly.entity_id
_entity_poly.type
_entity_poly.pdbx_seq_one_letter_code
_entity_poly.pdbx_strand_id
1 'polypeptide(L)'
;MTDWREIDKTTILTGTDENGNRYLSRFLKEYQQTFQPDMINAGCQRCLDDYYNNFIKYLNTMGTAKNDSGYILKAKYEGIPLEFGSQTFVRNSTITKKQGDFLLKNHKRGEELFEQIPENAGEPEVTGDDALKELLKLERKELNEKADALGLDGKSYANKGEVAQAILDKEAEAVKTPTEPAADANGDDTDTDAGDQDDAGEPEVTE
;
A
#
# COMPACT_ATOMS: atom_id res chain seq x y z
N MET A 1 -2.05 19.15 -11.05
CA MET A 1 -1.32 19.52 -9.83
C MET A 1 -0.29 18.44 -9.61
N THR A 2 0.99 18.79 -9.56
CA THR A 2 2.06 17.81 -9.34
C THR A 2 2.03 17.35 -7.88
N ASP A 3 2.24 16.06 -7.63
CA ASP A 3 2.44 15.59 -6.26
C ASP A 3 3.87 15.84 -5.81
N TRP A 4 4.09 17.01 -5.21
CA TRP A 4 5.41 17.45 -4.73
C TRP A 4 5.95 16.62 -3.57
N ARG A 5 5.18 15.68 -3.02
CA ARG A 5 5.60 14.77 -1.94
C ARG A 5 6.52 13.65 -2.44
N GLU A 6 6.43 13.31 -3.71
CA GLU A 6 7.21 12.22 -4.33
C GLU A 6 8.58 12.68 -4.84
N ILE A 7 8.82 13.99 -4.90
CA ILE A 7 10.06 14.58 -5.39
C ILE A 7 10.83 15.15 -4.20
N ASP A 8 12.12 14.83 -4.10
CA ASP A 8 12.94 15.35 -3.02
C ASP A 8 13.10 16.88 -3.12
N LYS A 9 13.20 17.52 -1.95
CA LYS A 9 13.32 18.99 -1.84
C LYS A 9 14.46 19.55 -2.68
N THR A 10 15.61 18.88 -2.73
CA THR A 10 16.78 19.36 -3.45
C THR A 10 16.48 19.39 -4.95
N THR A 11 15.93 18.30 -5.49
CA THR A 11 15.49 18.21 -6.89
C THR A 11 14.45 19.26 -7.23
N ILE A 12 13.51 19.55 -6.33
CA ILE A 12 12.53 20.62 -6.55
C ILE A 12 13.21 21.99 -6.68
N LEU A 13 14.17 22.29 -5.79
CA LEU A 13 14.78 23.61 -5.71
C LEU A 13 15.87 23.86 -6.77
N THR A 14 16.58 22.82 -7.22
CA THR A 14 17.75 22.97 -8.10
C THR A 14 17.66 22.20 -9.42
N GLY A 15 16.78 21.20 -9.53
CA GLY A 15 16.72 20.27 -10.65
C GLY A 15 15.85 20.74 -11.83
N THR A 16 15.88 19.92 -12.87
CA THR A 16 15.07 20.04 -14.10
C THR A 16 14.37 18.73 -14.42
N ASP A 17 13.21 18.82 -15.04
CA ASP A 17 12.49 17.65 -15.56
C ASP A 17 13.10 17.12 -16.87
N GLU A 18 12.55 16.01 -17.38
CA GLU A 18 12.97 15.36 -18.63
C GLU A 18 12.85 16.27 -19.87
N ASN A 19 12.05 17.33 -19.78
CA ASN A 19 11.83 18.32 -20.85
C ASN A 19 12.73 19.57 -20.67
N GLY A 20 13.61 19.58 -19.67
CA GLY A 20 14.50 20.70 -19.38
C GLY A 20 13.85 21.85 -18.61
N ASN A 21 12.62 21.70 -18.11
CA ASN A 21 11.96 22.73 -17.31
C ASN A 21 12.44 22.67 -15.86
N ARG A 22 12.65 23.83 -15.23
CA ARG A 22 13.00 23.90 -13.80
C ARG A 22 11.83 23.52 -12.93
N TYR A 23 12.04 22.55 -12.02
CA TYR A 23 11.04 22.19 -11.01
C TYR A 23 10.63 23.38 -10.16
N LEU A 24 11.60 24.22 -9.77
CA LEU A 24 11.37 25.41 -8.96
C LEU A 24 10.30 26.34 -9.56
N SER A 25 10.36 26.59 -10.87
CA SER A 25 9.40 27.48 -11.54
C SER A 25 7.98 26.93 -11.49
N ARG A 26 7.83 25.63 -11.67
CA ARG A 26 6.53 24.95 -11.62
C ARG A 26 6.00 24.86 -10.19
N PHE A 27 6.87 24.56 -9.22
CA PHE A 27 6.56 24.55 -7.79
C PHE A 27 6.05 25.91 -7.32
N LEU A 28 6.78 27.00 -7.62
CA LEU A 28 6.39 28.34 -7.21
C LEU A 28 5.08 28.80 -7.86
N LYS A 29 4.82 28.38 -9.10
CA LYS A 29 3.55 28.66 -9.79
C LYS A 29 2.37 27.98 -9.08
N GLU A 30 2.50 26.70 -8.74
CA GLU A 30 1.45 25.98 -8.01
C GLU A 30 1.28 26.49 -6.57
N TYR A 31 2.39 26.88 -5.91
CA TYR A 31 2.35 27.53 -4.60
C TYR A 31 1.61 28.87 -4.67
N GLN A 32 1.91 29.71 -5.67
CA GLN A 32 1.25 31.00 -5.87
C GLN A 32 -0.25 30.85 -6.10
N GLN A 33 -0.64 29.87 -6.91
CA GLN A 33 -2.05 29.58 -7.17
C GLN A 33 -2.80 29.14 -5.91
N THR A 34 -2.11 28.39 -5.03
CA THR A 34 -2.70 27.82 -3.81
C THR A 34 -2.84 28.86 -2.70
N PHE A 35 -1.77 29.63 -2.43
CA PHE A 35 -1.70 30.52 -1.26
C PHE A 35 -1.90 32.00 -1.61
N GLN A 36 -1.85 32.36 -2.89
CA GLN A 36 -1.98 33.73 -3.40
C GLN A 36 -1.15 34.77 -2.61
N PRO A 37 0.16 34.53 -2.38
CA PRO A 37 1.00 35.50 -1.69
C PRO A 37 1.19 36.76 -2.54
N ASP A 38 1.25 37.92 -1.90
CA ASP A 38 1.45 39.22 -2.58
C ASP A 38 2.78 39.27 -3.35
N MET A 39 3.82 38.59 -2.86
CA MET A 39 5.12 38.51 -3.51
C MET A 39 5.82 37.18 -3.21
N ILE A 40 6.41 36.59 -4.25
CA ILE A 40 7.25 35.40 -4.14
C ILE A 40 8.71 35.80 -4.37
N ASN A 41 9.59 35.42 -3.45
CA ASN A 41 11.02 35.63 -3.60
C ASN A 41 11.74 34.32 -3.95
N ALA A 42 11.97 34.10 -5.24
CA ALA A 42 12.65 32.91 -5.75
C ALA A 42 14.18 32.89 -5.50
N GLY A 43 14.78 34.02 -5.09
CA GLY A 43 16.22 34.13 -4.82
C GLY A 43 16.60 33.94 -3.35
N CYS A 44 15.62 33.84 -2.46
CA CYS A 44 15.83 33.70 -1.02
C CYS A 44 15.72 32.23 -0.60
N GLN A 45 16.85 31.58 -0.30
CA GLN A 45 16.88 30.16 0.08
C GLN A 45 15.98 29.84 1.27
N ARG A 46 16.00 30.68 2.31
CA ARG A 46 15.15 30.53 3.49
C ARG A 46 13.65 30.61 3.13
N CYS A 47 13.30 31.52 2.22
CA CYS A 47 11.94 31.68 1.75
C CYS A 47 11.49 30.45 0.94
N LEU A 48 12.37 29.90 0.08
CA LEU A 48 12.10 28.67 -0.64
C LEU A 48 11.86 27.47 0.29
N ASP A 49 12.64 27.37 1.36
CA ASP A 49 12.46 26.36 2.40
C ASP A 49 11.09 26.51 3.09
N ASP A 50 10.71 27.74 3.43
CA ASP A 50 9.41 28.04 4.04
C ASP A 50 8.25 27.73 3.09
N TYR A 51 8.36 28.10 1.80
CA TYR A 51 7.35 27.77 0.78
C TYR A 51 7.19 26.26 0.63
N TYR A 52 8.30 25.52 0.55
CA TYR A 52 8.30 24.06 0.49
C TYR A 52 7.60 23.45 1.71
N ASN A 53 8.02 23.81 2.92
CA ASN A 53 7.46 23.25 4.15
C ASN A 53 5.96 23.55 4.28
N ASN A 54 5.55 24.78 3.96
CA ASN A 54 4.14 25.16 3.99
C ASN A 54 3.32 24.42 2.95
N PHE A 55 3.85 24.26 1.73
CA PHE A 55 3.12 23.57 0.67
C PHE A 55 3.01 22.08 0.93
N ILE A 56 4.09 21.41 1.36
CA ILE A 56 4.06 19.99 1.73
C ILE A 56 3.11 19.77 2.91
N LYS A 57 3.13 20.65 3.93
CA LYS A 57 2.15 20.59 5.02
C LYS A 57 0.72 20.74 4.51
N TYR A 58 0.48 21.67 3.60
CA TYR A 58 -0.83 21.78 2.94
C TYR A 58 -1.19 20.51 2.18
N LEU A 59 -0.30 19.93 1.37
CA LEU A 59 -0.56 18.68 0.65
C LEU A 59 -0.79 17.49 1.59
N ASN A 60 -0.16 17.47 2.77
CA ASN A 60 -0.38 16.43 3.78
C ASN A 60 -1.68 16.61 4.56
N THR A 61 -2.23 17.84 4.61
CA THR A 61 -3.46 18.16 5.37
C THR A 61 -4.70 18.32 4.48
N MET A 62 -4.51 18.71 3.23
CA MET A 62 -5.54 19.06 2.24
C MET A 62 -5.41 18.27 0.94
N GLY A 63 -4.23 17.72 0.65
CA GLY A 63 -4.11 16.75 -0.43
C GLY A 63 -4.95 15.56 -0.02
N THR A 64 -6.09 15.39 -0.69
CA THR A 64 -6.90 14.18 -0.65
C THR A 64 -5.94 13.01 -0.65
N ALA A 65 -5.74 12.39 0.51
CA ALA A 65 -5.33 11.01 0.54
C ALA A 65 -6.32 10.34 -0.39
N LYS A 66 -5.84 9.81 -1.52
CA LYS A 66 -6.66 8.87 -2.28
C LYS A 66 -7.03 7.84 -1.24
N ASN A 67 -8.31 7.77 -0.84
CA ASN A 67 -8.73 6.72 0.07
C ASN A 67 -8.57 5.42 -0.70
N ASP A 68 -7.46 4.78 -0.43
CA ASP A 68 -7.11 3.43 -0.85
C ASP A 68 -7.89 2.39 -0.06
N SER A 69 -8.76 2.82 0.86
CA SER A 69 -9.64 1.94 1.63
C SER A 69 -10.53 1.09 0.75
N GLY A 70 -10.81 1.51 -0.50
CA GLY A 70 -11.70 0.82 -1.43
C GLY A 70 -13.18 0.85 -1.04
N TYR A 71 -13.50 1.46 0.11
CA TYR A 71 -14.86 1.66 0.60
C TYR A 71 -15.45 2.95 0.03
N ILE A 72 -16.65 2.85 -0.54
CA ILE A 72 -17.45 4.00 -0.97
C ILE A 72 -18.80 3.92 -0.29
N LEU A 73 -19.13 4.91 0.53
CA LEU A 73 -20.46 5.13 1.10
C LEU A 73 -21.43 5.61 0.03
N LYS A 74 -22.68 5.16 0.09
CA LYS A 74 -23.76 5.76 -0.72
C LYS A 74 -23.88 7.23 -0.36
N ALA A 75 -24.14 8.08 -1.35
CA ALA A 75 -24.25 9.53 -1.17
C ALA A 75 -25.19 9.97 -0.02
N LYS A 76 -26.27 9.22 0.23
CA LYS A 76 -27.23 9.49 1.33
C LYS A 76 -26.66 9.28 2.74
N TYR A 77 -25.51 8.63 2.86
CA TYR A 77 -24.79 8.36 4.12
C TYR A 77 -23.45 9.10 4.17
N GLU A 78 -23.23 10.08 3.30
CA GLU A 78 -22.04 10.92 3.36
C GLU A 78 -22.06 11.73 4.67
N GLY A 79 -21.00 11.61 5.48
CA GLY A 79 -20.88 12.34 6.74
C GLY A 79 -21.67 11.71 7.90
N ILE A 80 -21.90 10.40 7.91
CA ILE A 80 -22.46 9.72 9.09
C ILE A 80 -21.44 9.69 10.25
N PRO A 81 -21.89 9.73 11.52
CA PRO A 81 -21.00 9.51 12.64
C PRO A 81 -20.52 8.05 12.66
N LEU A 82 -19.26 7.84 13.07
CA LEU A 82 -18.66 6.49 13.15
C LEU A 82 -19.44 5.56 14.10
N GLU A 83 -19.89 6.12 15.22
CA GLU A 83 -20.74 5.46 16.22
C GLU A 83 -21.72 6.48 16.83
N PHE A 84 -22.73 6.00 17.55
CA PHE A 84 -23.72 6.87 18.17
C PHE A 84 -23.06 7.83 19.17
N GLY A 85 -23.16 9.14 18.91
CA GLY A 85 -22.57 10.18 19.75
C GLY A 85 -21.11 10.52 19.45
N SER A 86 -20.50 9.91 18.42
CA SER A 86 -19.14 10.23 18.01
C SER A 86 -19.03 11.64 17.41
N GLN A 87 -17.91 12.32 17.68
CA GLN A 87 -17.53 13.55 16.97
C GLN A 87 -16.83 13.26 15.63
N THR A 88 -16.54 11.98 15.35
CA THR A 88 -15.88 11.55 14.12
C THR A 88 -16.93 11.25 13.05
N PHE A 89 -16.93 12.04 11.98
CA PHE A 89 -17.81 11.87 10.83
C PHE A 89 -17.06 11.23 9.66
N VAL A 90 -17.65 10.18 9.11
CA VAL A 90 -17.06 9.40 8.01
C VAL A 90 -17.58 9.94 6.68
N ARG A 91 -16.67 10.25 5.77
CA ARG A 91 -16.94 10.81 4.44
C ARG A 91 -16.20 10.00 3.39
N ASN A 92 -16.71 9.91 2.17
CA ASN A 92 -16.03 9.25 1.06
C ASN A 92 -14.64 9.85 0.79
N SER A 93 -14.47 11.14 1.06
CA SER A 93 -13.18 11.83 0.90
C SER A 93 -12.18 11.52 2.02
N THR A 94 -12.58 10.89 3.13
CA THR A 94 -11.68 10.61 4.27
C THR A 94 -11.84 9.22 4.90
N ILE A 95 -12.62 8.32 4.29
CA ILE A 95 -12.92 7.01 4.87
C ILE A 95 -11.69 6.09 4.81
N THR A 96 -11.20 5.72 5.99
CA THR A 96 -10.11 4.74 6.14
C THR A 96 -10.64 3.30 6.12
N LYS A 97 -9.79 2.33 5.80
CA LYS A 97 -10.15 0.89 5.83
C LYS A 97 -10.71 0.48 7.19
N LYS A 98 -10.06 0.91 8.28
CA LYS A 98 -10.51 0.64 9.66
C LYS A 98 -11.92 1.19 9.95
N GLN A 99 -12.23 2.39 9.47
CA GLN A 99 -13.57 2.97 9.63
C GLN A 99 -14.61 2.25 8.78
N GLY A 100 -14.26 1.86 7.55
CA GLY A 100 -15.09 1.04 6.68
C GLY A 100 -15.43 -0.31 7.33
N ASP A 101 -14.40 -1.05 7.78
CA ASP A 101 -14.54 -2.32 8.49
C ASP A 101 -15.38 -2.18 9.77
N PHE A 102 -15.15 -1.11 10.53
CA PHE A 102 -15.91 -0.83 11.74
C PHE A 102 -17.40 -0.60 11.45
N LEU A 103 -17.71 0.24 10.45
CA LEU A 103 -19.08 0.52 10.03
C LEU A 103 -19.76 -0.74 9.49
N LEU A 104 -19.04 -1.54 8.71
CA LEU A 104 -19.54 -2.79 8.16
C LEU A 104 -19.96 -3.78 9.27
N LYS A 105 -19.14 -3.89 10.33
CA LYS A 105 -19.36 -4.82 11.45
C LYS A 105 -20.35 -4.33 12.52
N ASN A 106 -20.34 -3.03 12.84
CA ASN A 106 -21.02 -2.51 14.03
C ASN A 106 -22.24 -1.63 13.72
N HIS A 107 -22.37 -1.11 12.51
CA HIS A 107 -23.50 -0.26 12.18
C HIS A 107 -24.74 -1.11 11.87
N LYS A 108 -25.92 -0.70 12.37
CA LYS A 108 -27.19 -1.43 12.16
C LYS A 108 -27.54 -1.71 10.70
N ARG A 109 -27.03 -0.88 9.79
CA ARG A 109 -27.22 -0.98 8.34
C ARG A 109 -26.06 -1.69 7.62
N GLY A 110 -24.93 -1.93 8.28
CA GLY A 110 -23.77 -2.66 7.75
C GLY A 110 -23.47 -2.35 6.27
N GLU A 111 -23.55 -3.40 5.43
CA GLU A 111 -23.35 -3.36 3.97
C GLU A 111 -24.24 -2.34 3.25
N GLU A 112 -25.45 -2.09 3.73
CA GLU A 112 -26.36 -1.16 3.06
C GLU A 112 -25.84 0.28 3.03
N LEU A 113 -24.89 0.62 3.91
CA LEU A 113 -24.22 1.92 3.92
C LEU A 113 -23.36 2.15 2.69
N PHE A 114 -22.82 1.07 2.12
CA PHE A 114 -21.80 1.13 1.08
C PHE A 114 -22.42 0.97 -0.31
N GLU A 115 -21.88 1.73 -1.24
CA GLU A 115 -22.04 1.57 -2.68
C GLU A 115 -20.97 0.62 -3.24
N GLN A 116 -19.76 0.71 -2.71
CA GLN A 116 -18.65 -0.19 -3.02
C GLN A 116 -17.96 -0.66 -1.74
N ILE A 117 -17.68 -1.95 -1.70
CA ILE A 117 -16.95 -2.65 -0.65
C ILE A 117 -15.74 -3.32 -1.32
N PRO A 118 -14.51 -3.18 -0.79
CA PRO A 118 -13.34 -3.86 -1.37
C PRO A 118 -13.45 -5.37 -1.21
N GLU A 119 -12.85 -6.16 -2.12
CA GLU A 119 -12.97 -7.62 -2.11
C GLU A 119 -12.43 -8.28 -0.84
N ASN A 120 -11.48 -7.65 -0.14
CA ASN A 120 -10.94 -8.10 1.15
C ASN A 120 -11.59 -7.40 2.35
N ALA A 121 -12.79 -6.85 2.18
CA ALA A 121 -13.55 -6.22 3.25
C ALA A 121 -14.03 -7.22 4.30
N GLY A 122 -13.91 -6.87 5.57
CA GLY A 122 -14.44 -7.70 6.66
C GLY A 122 -13.50 -8.82 7.12
N GLU A 123 -12.55 -9.23 6.29
CA GLU A 123 -11.38 -9.97 6.78
C GLU A 123 -10.65 -9.08 7.77
N PRO A 124 -10.48 -9.52 9.04
CA PRO A 124 -9.67 -8.76 9.96
C PRO A 124 -8.28 -8.67 9.34
N GLU A 125 -7.85 -7.46 8.97
CA GLU A 125 -6.45 -7.14 9.13
C GLU A 125 -6.17 -7.37 10.60
N VAL A 126 -5.67 -8.56 10.91
CA VAL A 126 -5.26 -8.87 12.26
C VAL A 126 -4.09 -7.94 12.49
N THR A 127 -4.38 -6.78 13.08
CA THR A 127 -3.32 -5.91 13.55
C THR A 127 -2.48 -6.76 14.50
N GLY A 128 -1.15 -6.61 14.45
CA GLY A 128 -0.25 -7.42 15.29
C GLY A 128 -0.71 -7.43 16.76
N ASP A 129 -1.31 -6.34 17.22
CA ASP A 129 -1.88 -6.19 18.57
C ASP A 129 -3.09 -7.11 18.85
N ASP A 130 -4.00 -7.32 17.90
CA ASP A 130 -5.17 -8.19 18.11
C ASP A 130 -4.80 -9.67 17.96
N ALA A 131 -3.87 -9.98 17.05
CA ALA A 131 -3.29 -11.31 16.93
C ALA A 131 -2.55 -11.71 18.22
N LEU A 132 -1.81 -10.76 18.78
CA LEU A 132 -1.05 -10.95 20.02
C LEU A 132 -1.99 -11.18 21.20
N LYS A 133 -3.12 -10.47 21.27
CA LYS A 133 -4.13 -10.70 22.32
C LYS A 133 -4.74 -12.09 22.24
N GLU A 134 -5.03 -12.62 21.05
CA GLU A 134 -5.54 -13.99 20.91
C GLU A 134 -4.48 -15.03 21.29
N LEU A 135 -3.23 -14.86 20.86
CA LEU A 135 -2.12 -15.74 21.26
C LEU A 135 -1.86 -15.68 22.78
N LEU A 136 -1.99 -14.52 23.39
CA LEU A 136 -1.87 -14.36 24.84
C LEU A 136 -3.00 -15.02 25.64
N LYS A 137 -4.09 -15.45 25.01
CA LYS A 137 -5.14 -16.27 25.67
C LYS A 137 -4.78 -17.76 25.73
N LEU A 138 -3.97 -18.27 24.80
CA LEU A 138 -3.54 -19.68 24.76
C LEU A 138 -2.63 -20.02 25.93
N GLU A 139 -2.57 -21.26 26.39
CA GLU A 139 -1.63 -21.64 27.44
C GLU A 139 -0.18 -21.62 26.94
N ARG A 140 0.80 -21.45 27.86
CA ARG A 140 2.22 -21.40 27.47
C ARG A 140 2.67 -22.65 26.70
N LYS A 141 2.08 -23.81 27.03
CA LYS A 141 2.34 -25.07 26.35
C LYS A 141 1.91 -25.03 24.88
N GLU A 142 0.72 -24.51 24.60
CA GLU A 142 0.16 -24.39 23.25
C GLU A 142 0.95 -23.38 22.41
N LEU A 143 1.43 -22.29 23.02
CA LEU A 143 2.32 -21.34 22.35
C LEU A 143 3.66 -21.96 21.98
N ASN A 144 4.24 -22.80 22.85
CA ASN A 144 5.47 -23.50 22.52
C ASN A 144 5.27 -24.49 21.37
N GLU A 145 4.17 -25.24 21.37
CA GLU A 145 3.84 -26.17 20.28
C GLU A 145 3.67 -25.44 18.94
N LYS A 146 3.03 -24.26 18.94
CA LYS A 146 2.94 -23.39 17.77
C LYS A 146 4.30 -22.83 17.33
N ALA A 147 5.12 -22.38 18.27
CA ALA A 147 6.47 -21.90 17.98
C ALA A 147 7.34 -23.01 17.37
N ASP A 148 7.31 -24.21 17.95
CA ASP A 148 8.06 -25.38 17.47
C ASP A 148 7.62 -25.77 16.05
N ALA A 149 6.31 -25.71 15.75
CA ALA A 149 5.76 -25.94 14.41
C ALA A 149 6.23 -24.90 13.37
N LEU A 150 6.56 -23.68 13.80
CA LEU A 150 7.12 -22.61 12.97
C LEU A 150 8.67 -22.61 12.94
N GLY A 151 9.30 -23.64 13.52
CA GLY A 151 10.76 -23.76 13.60
C GLY A 151 11.42 -22.80 14.59
N LEU A 152 10.65 -22.22 15.52
CA LEU A 152 11.14 -21.43 16.63
C LEU A 152 11.31 -22.33 17.87
N ASP A 153 12.35 -22.12 18.68
CA ASP A 153 12.46 -22.82 19.97
C ASP A 153 11.56 -22.12 21.00
N GLY A 154 10.32 -22.58 21.16
CA GLY A 154 9.35 -21.97 22.07
C GLY A 154 9.82 -21.92 23.53
N LYS A 155 10.76 -22.79 23.94
CA LYS A 155 11.29 -22.84 25.31
C LYS A 155 12.42 -21.83 25.56
N SER A 156 13.02 -21.28 24.51
CA SER A 156 14.12 -20.32 24.61
C SER A 156 13.68 -18.91 25.08
N TYR A 157 12.39 -18.60 24.94
CA TYR A 157 11.84 -17.28 25.27
C TYR A 157 11.46 -17.14 26.75
N ALA A 158 11.76 -15.99 27.35
CA ALA A 158 11.67 -15.79 28.80
C ALA A 158 10.23 -15.73 29.31
N ASN A 159 9.30 -15.23 28.50
CA ASN A 159 7.90 -15.07 28.90
C ASN A 159 6.92 -15.32 27.76
N LYS A 160 5.64 -15.49 28.12
CA LYS A 160 4.54 -15.82 27.20
C LYS A 160 4.36 -14.79 26.09
N GLY A 161 4.55 -13.51 26.40
CA GLY A 161 4.45 -12.43 25.43
C GLY A 161 5.53 -12.47 24.36
N GLU A 162 6.77 -12.80 24.75
CA GLU A 162 7.89 -12.94 23.79
C GLU A 162 7.68 -14.07 22.79
N VAL A 163 7.15 -15.23 23.23
CA VAL A 163 6.81 -16.33 22.31
C VAL A 163 5.69 -15.92 21.37
N ALA A 164 4.63 -15.31 21.90
CA ALA A 164 3.49 -14.88 21.11
C ALA A 164 3.89 -13.83 20.06
N GLN A 165 4.77 -12.89 20.41
CA GLN A 165 5.30 -11.91 19.46
C GLN A 165 6.18 -12.57 18.39
N ALA A 166 7.06 -13.49 18.78
CA ALA A 166 7.93 -14.19 17.83
C ALA A 166 7.14 -15.05 16.84
N ILE A 167 6.04 -15.67 17.27
CA ILE A 167 5.10 -16.39 16.39
C ILE A 167 4.51 -15.43 15.36
N LEU A 168 4.03 -14.26 15.77
CA LEU A 168 3.44 -13.29 14.85
C LEU A 168 4.44 -12.73 13.86
N ASP A 169 5.64 -12.41 14.33
CA ASP A 169 6.70 -11.90 13.46
C ASP A 169 7.05 -12.96 12.40
N LYS A 170 7.09 -14.24 12.78
CA LYS A 170 7.37 -15.36 11.88
C LYS A 170 6.24 -15.63 10.88
N GLU A 171 4.99 -15.54 11.32
CA GLU A 171 3.81 -15.66 10.46
C GLU A 171 3.73 -14.48 9.47
N ALA A 172 4.09 -13.26 9.90
CA ALA A 172 4.14 -12.08 9.04
C ALA A 172 5.29 -12.13 8.00
N GLU A 173 6.41 -12.77 8.32
CA GLU A 173 7.50 -13.03 7.37
C GLU A 173 7.10 -14.05 6.29
N ALA A 174 6.35 -15.10 6.65
CA ALA A 174 5.91 -16.14 5.71
C ALA A 174 4.97 -15.61 4.61
N VAL A 175 4.25 -14.51 4.88
CA VAL A 175 3.34 -13.86 3.91
C VAL A 175 4.09 -13.01 2.87
N LYS A 176 5.37 -12.66 3.11
CA LYS A 176 6.16 -11.81 2.20
C LYS A 176 6.97 -12.57 1.16
N THR A 177 7.08 -13.89 1.26
CA THR A 177 7.68 -14.71 0.21
C THR A 177 6.65 -14.93 -0.92
N PRO A 178 6.90 -14.45 -2.15
CA PRO A 178 6.08 -14.83 -3.28
C PRO A 178 6.25 -16.33 -3.51
N THR A 179 5.16 -17.07 -3.41
CA THR A 179 5.07 -18.44 -3.90
C THR A 179 5.32 -18.41 -5.41
N GLU A 180 6.56 -18.65 -5.80
CA GLU A 180 6.95 -18.98 -7.16
C GLU A 180 6.13 -20.22 -7.58
N PRO A 181 5.37 -20.19 -8.69
CA PRO A 181 4.66 -21.38 -9.13
C PRO A 181 5.68 -22.45 -9.52
N ALA A 182 5.55 -23.62 -8.90
CA ALA A 182 6.31 -24.81 -9.24
C ALA A 182 6.21 -25.07 -10.75
N ALA A 183 7.36 -25.00 -11.42
CA ALA A 183 7.52 -25.53 -12.76
C ALA A 183 7.45 -27.06 -12.67
N ASP A 184 6.29 -27.63 -12.99
CA ASP A 184 6.17 -29.06 -13.27
C ASP A 184 6.89 -29.36 -14.58
N ALA A 185 8.09 -29.88 -14.44
CA ALA A 185 8.75 -30.68 -15.46
C ALA A 185 8.06 -32.05 -15.52
N ASN A 186 7.31 -32.30 -16.58
CA ASN A 186 7.09 -33.67 -17.06
C ASN A 186 7.38 -33.67 -18.56
N GLY A 187 8.57 -34.17 -18.90
CA GLY A 187 8.84 -34.72 -20.22
C GLY A 187 8.23 -36.12 -20.28
N ASP A 188 7.60 -36.43 -21.41
CA ASP A 188 7.41 -37.80 -21.85
C ASP A 188 7.58 -37.83 -23.37
N ASP A 189 8.64 -38.52 -23.78
CA ASP A 189 9.02 -38.83 -25.15
C ASP A 189 7.95 -39.67 -25.86
N THR A 190 7.64 -39.35 -27.11
CA THR A 190 7.46 -40.42 -28.10
C THR A 190 7.94 -39.98 -29.49
N ASP A 191 9.02 -40.65 -29.85
CA ASP A 191 9.66 -40.82 -31.14
C ASP A 191 8.73 -41.56 -32.13
N THR A 192 8.54 -41.07 -33.37
CA THR A 192 8.27 -41.91 -34.56
C THR A 192 8.45 -41.09 -35.87
N ASP A 193 9.65 -41.23 -36.44
CA ASP A 193 9.98 -41.71 -37.80
C ASP A 193 9.18 -41.28 -39.07
N ALA A 194 10.00 -41.11 -40.11
CA ALA A 194 9.77 -41.23 -41.56
C ALA A 194 9.18 -40.06 -42.36
N GLY A 195 9.98 -39.52 -43.30
CA GLY A 195 9.46 -38.71 -44.40
C GLY A 195 10.47 -37.91 -45.22
N ASP A 196 11.49 -38.60 -45.74
CA ASP A 196 12.23 -38.33 -46.97
C ASP A 196 11.57 -37.32 -47.95
N GLN A 197 12.29 -36.27 -48.37
CA GLN A 197 12.55 -36.04 -49.81
C GLN A 197 13.50 -34.86 -50.07
N ASP A 198 14.44 -35.19 -50.95
CA ASP A 198 15.43 -34.38 -51.68
C ASP A 198 14.89 -33.03 -52.20
N ASP A 199 15.77 -32.04 -52.38
CA ASP A 199 16.34 -31.78 -53.72
C ASP A 199 17.16 -30.48 -53.74
N ALA A 200 18.12 -30.49 -54.65
CA ALA A 200 19.30 -29.66 -54.83
C ALA A 200 19.11 -28.15 -55.03
N GLY A 201 20.20 -27.40 -54.81
CA GLY A 201 20.51 -26.23 -55.64
C GLY A 201 21.16 -25.02 -54.96
N GLU A 202 22.47 -25.08 -54.69
CA GLU A 202 23.38 -23.94 -54.90
C GLU A 202 23.59 -23.71 -56.42
N PRO A 203 24.26 -22.64 -56.93
CA PRO A 203 24.62 -21.33 -56.35
C PRO A 203 24.44 -20.14 -57.36
N GLU A 204 24.99 -18.98 -56.96
CA GLU A 204 25.61 -17.90 -57.78
C GLU A 204 24.87 -16.57 -58.09
N VAL A 205 25.46 -15.51 -57.49
CA VAL A 205 26.02 -14.27 -58.07
C VAL A 205 25.15 -13.34 -58.93
N THR A 206 25.04 -12.08 -58.48
CA THR A 206 25.28 -10.76 -59.16
C THR A 206 24.60 -9.69 -58.29
N GLU A 207 25.12 -8.50 -58.00
CA GLU A 207 26.17 -7.63 -58.58
C GLU A 207 26.76 -6.75 -57.46
#